data_AF-A0A285VG19-F1
#
_entry.id   AF-A0A285VG19-F1
#
_cell.length_a   1.000
_cell.length_b   1.000
_cell.length_c   1.000
_cell.angle_alpha   90.00
_cell.angle_beta   90.00
_cell.angle_gamma   90.00
#
_symmetry.space_group_name_H-M   'P 1'
#
loop_
_entity.id
_entity.type
_entity.pdbx_description
1 polymer ?
#
loop_
_entity_poly.entity_id
_entity_poly.type
_entity_poly.pdbx_seq_one_letter_code
_entity_poly.pdbx_strand_id
1 'polypeptide(L)' 'MCRAVSCKTCGNTTWAGCGQHVDQVMRGVPAAQRCPGHDRQAGRAGGGFFSKFRRSR' A
#
# COMPACT_ATOMS: atom_id res chain seq x y z
N MET A 1 6.27 10.83 10.09
CA MET A 1 5.01 11.51 10.43
C MET A 1 3.85 10.63 10.00
N CYS A 2 3.08 10.08 10.94
CA CYS A 2 1.89 9.28 10.61
C CYS A 2 0.70 10.21 10.39
N ARG A 3 -0.07 10.01 9.33
CA ARG A 3 -1.28 10.80 9.07
C ARG A 3 -2.39 9.95 8.48
N ALA A 4 -3.63 10.35 8.75
CA ALA A 4 -4.79 9.83 8.02
C ALA A 4 -4.76 10.37 6.59
N VAL A 5 -4.94 9.49 5.62
CA VAL A 5 -5.06 9.85 4.20
C VAL A 5 -6.22 9.06 3.59
N SER A 6 -6.84 9.60 2.55
CA SER A 6 -7.85 8.87 1.79
C SER A 6 -7.19 7.81 0.90
N CYS A 7 -7.76 6.61 0.88
CA CYS A 7 -7.33 5.55 0.00
C CYS A 7 -7.72 5.90 -1.44
N LYS A 8 -6.76 5.87 -2.37
CA LYS A 8 -7.04 6.13 -3.79
C LYS A 8 -7.83 5.00 -4.47
N THR A 9 -7.87 3.82 -3.86
CA THR A 9 -8.52 2.63 -4.43
C THR A 9 -10.00 2.56 -4.07
N CYS A 10 -10.35 2.89 -2.82
CA CYS A 10 -11.72 2.74 -2.31
C CYS A 10 -12.32 4.03 -1.74
N GLY A 11 -11.57 5.13 -1.66
CA GLY A 11 -12.03 6.40 -1.09
C GLY A 11 -12.09 6.43 0.45
N ASN A 12 -12.05 5.27 1.11
CA ASN A 12 -12.09 5.16 2.58
C ASN A 12 -10.82 5.68 3.26
N THR A 13 -10.92 6.00 4.55
CA THR A 13 -9.81 6.51 5.35
C THR A 13 -8.78 5.41 5.62
N THR A 14 -7.53 5.68 5.31
CA THR A 14 -6.37 4.81 5.56
C THR A 14 -5.28 5.61 6.26
N TRP A 15 -4.19 4.94 6.66
CA TRP A 15 -3.04 5.61 7.27
C TRP A 15 -1.86 5.60 6.28
N ALA A 16 -1.03 6.64 6.36
CA ALA A 16 0.28 6.66 5.74
C ALA A 16 1.33 6.96 6.81
N GLY A 17 2.32 6.08 6.96
CA GLY A 17 3.40 6.22 7.93
C GLY A 17 3.91 4.88 8.45
N CYS A 18 4.76 4.93 9.47
CA CYS A 18 5.51 3.80 10.02
C CYS A 18 4.70 2.80 10.88
N GLY A 19 3.38 2.93 10.99
CA GLY A 19 2.54 1.94 11.69
C GLY A 19 2.46 2.12 13.21
N GLN A 20 3.49 2.69 13.83
CA GLN A 20 3.59 2.95 15.29
C GLN A 20 2.43 3.81 15.86
N HIS A 21 1.82 4.66 15.04
CA HIS A 21 0.76 5.58 15.49
C HIS A 21 -0.60 5.30 14.82
N VAL A 22 -0.83 4.09 14.30
CA VAL A 22 -2.08 3.73 13.61
C VAL A 22 -3.29 3.89 14.52
N ASP A 23 -3.18 3.43 15.78
CA ASP A 23 -4.27 3.49 16.74
C ASP A 23 -4.69 4.94 17.03
N GLN A 24 -3.69 5.81 17.23
CA GLN A 24 -3.92 7.24 17.47
C GLN A 24 -4.51 7.96 16.26
N VAL A 25 -4.07 7.59 15.04
CA VAL A 25 -4.58 8.13 13.78
C VAL A 25 -6.00 7.63 13.47
N MET A 26 -6.34 6.40 13.88
CA MET A 26 -7.63 5.77 13.59
C MET A 26 -8.65 5.87 14.74
N ARG A 27 -8.30 6.50 15.87
CA ARG A 27 -9.19 6.67 17.03
C ARG A 27 -10.54 7.32 16.70
N GLY A 28 -10.57 8.25 15.75
CA GLY A 28 -11.81 8.93 15.30
C GLY A 28 -12.47 8.30 14.06
N VAL A 29 -11.90 7.23 13.50
CA VAL A 29 -12.39 6.64 12.25
C VAL A 29 -13.23 5.40 12.58
N PRO A 30 -14.55 5.40 12.34
CA PRO A 30 -15.39 4.23 12.54
C PRO A 30 -14.99 3.11 11.57
N ALA A 31 -15.18 1.85 11.98
CA ALA A 31 -14.76 0.69 11.19
C ALA A 31 -15.33 0.68 9.76
N ALA A 32 -16.56 1.17 9.58
CA ALA A 32 -17.20 1.31 8.26
C ALA A 32 -16.47 2.27 7.30
N GLN A 33 -15.71 3.23 7.83
CA GLN A 33 -14.93 4.20 7.05
C GLN A 33 -13.45 3.85 6.98
N ARG A 34 -13.01 2.76 7.61
CA ARG A 34 -11.63 2.28 7.51
C ARG A 34 -11.46 1.52 6.21
N CYS A 35 -10.37 1.80 5.51
CA CYS A 35 -9.98 1.02 4.35
C CYS A 35 -9.74 -0.44 4.79
N PRO A 36 -10.38 -1.46 4.18
CA PRO A 36 -10.28 -2.86 4.60
C PRO A 36 -8.91 -3.52 4.32
N GLY A 37 -7.87 -2.72 4.04
CA GLY A 37 -6.60 -3.19 3.53
C GLY A 37 -6.76 -3.71 2.10
N HIS A 38 -6.52 -2.84 1.12
CA HIS A 38 -6.26 -3.33 -0.22
C HIS A 38 -4.79 -3.71 -0.28
N ASP A 39 -4.51 -4.88 -0.84
CA ASP A 39 -3.16 -5.24 -1.26
C ASP A 39 -2.73 -4.17 -2.27
N ARG A 40 -2.06 -3.13 -1.76
CA ARG A 40 -1.31 -2.22 -2.62
C ARG A 40 -0.28 -3.13 -3.23
N GLN A 41 -0.55 -3.61 -4.43
CA GLN A 41 0.45 -4.05 -5.37
C GLN A 41 1.45 -2.91 -5.44
N ALA A 42 2.46 -2.99 -4.58
CA ALA A 42 3.57 -2.09 -4.54
C ALA A 42 4.23 -2.29 -5.89
N GLY A 43 3.94 -1.37 -6.81
CA GLY A 43 4.47 -1.40 -8.15
C GLY A 43 5.99 -1.53 -8.07
N ARG A 44 6.50 -2.73 -8.35
CA ARG A 44 7.75 -3.11 -9.01
C ARG A 44 8.08 -4.58 -8.74
N ALA A 45 7.46 -5.46 -9.52
CA ALA A 45 8.16 -6.59 -10.13
C ALA A 45 7.96 -6.39 -11.65
N GLY A 46 8.61 -5.41 -12.28
CA GLY A 46 10.06 -5.36 -12.35
C GLY A 46 10.59 -6.35 -13.39
N GLY A 47 10.10 -6.25 -14.63
CA GLY A 47 10.86 -6.59 -15.83
C GLY A 47 10.93 -8.08 -16.20
N GLY A 48 10.46 -8.38 -17.41
CA GLY A 48 10.77 -9.64 -18.08
C GLY A 48 12.27 -9.89 -18.13
N PHE A 49 12.70 -11.05 -17.63
CA PHE A 49 14.03 -11.60 -17.84
C PHE A 49 13.95 -12.98 -18.51
N PHE A 50 13.08 -13.08 -19.53
CA PHE A 50 13.22 -14.03 -20.64
C PHE A 50 14.48 -13.75 -21.51
N SER A 51 15.40 -12.91 -21.01
CA SER A 51 16.60 -12.43 -21.68
C SER A 51 17.87 -13.06 -21.10
N LYS A 52 18.01 -14.39 -21.13
CA LYS A 52 19.36 -14.99 -21.17
C LYS A 52 19.46 -16.41 -21.75
N PHE A 53 18.65 -16.76 -22.74
CA PHE A 53 18.95 -17.89 -23.62
C PHE A 53 19.79 -17.47 -24.85
N ARG A 54 20.78 -16.58 -24.65
CA ARG A 54 21.69 -16.14 -25.72
C ARG A 54 23.06 -15.69 -25.20
N ARG A 55 23.75 -16.57 -24.48
CA ARG A 55 25.23 -16.54 -24.36
C ARG A 55 25.71 -17.79 -25.10
N SER A 56 25.54 -17.79 -26.43
CA SER A 56 26.65 -17.74 -27.40
C SER A 56 27.84 -18.61 -27.02
N ARG A 57 28.16 -19.53 -27.92
CA ARG A 57 29.49 -20.08 -28.19
C ARG A 57 30.63 -19.18 -27.71
#